data_AF-A0AAV7III7-F1
#
_entry.id   AF-A0AAV7III7-F1
#
_cell.length_a   1.000
_cell.length_b   1.000
_cell.length_c   1.000
_cell.angle_alpha   90.00
_cell.angle_beta   90.00
_cell.angle_gamma   90.00
#
_symmetry.space_group_name_H-M   'P 1'
#
loop_
_entity.id
_entity.type
_entity.pdbx_description
1 polymer ?
#
loop_
_entity_poly.entity_id
_entity_poly.type
_entity_poly.pdbx_seq_one_letter_code
_entity_poly.pdbx_strand_id
1 'polypeptide(L)' 'MGDLNCNLQKNDHPASHLKSFLTEPGLYCIPYGATFHTLTVDSWLDVIIIDSGDKLVGYFRG' A
#
# COMPACT_ATOMS: atom_id res chain seq x y z
N MET A 1 0.04 9.86 -3.51
CA MET A 1 -0.40 8.72 -4.33
C MET A 1 0.66 8.44 -5.36
N GLY A 2 0.96 7.18 -5.64
CA GLY A 2 1.90 6.81 -6.69
C GLY A 2 2.26 5.33 -6.71
N ASP A 3 2.99 4.95 -7.76
CA ASP A 3 3.54 3.62 -7.98
C ASP A 3 4.95 3.53 -7.36
N LEU A 4 5.14 2.61 -6.41
CA LEU A 4 6.44 2.39 -5.77
C LEU A 4 7.40 1.51 -6.58
N ASN A 5 6.91 0.86 -7.64
CA ASN A 5 7.60 -0.22 -8.37
C ASN A 5 8.13 -1.33 -7.43
N CYS A 6 7.51 -1.48 -6.26
CA CYS A 6 7.88 -2.45 -5.25
C CYS A 6 6.64 -3.23 -4.83
N ASN A 7 6.65 -4.55 -5.03
CA ASN A 7 5.52 -5.38 -4.66
C ASN A 7 5.49 -5.61 -3.15
N LEU A 8 4.61 -4.89 -2.45
CA LEU A 8 4.45 -4.94 -1.00
C LEU A 8 3.91 -6.27 -0.49
N GLN A 9 3.43 -7.17 -1.35
CA GLN A 9 3.05 -8.54 -0.96
C GLN A 9 4.27 -9.46 -0.77
N LYS A 10 5.45 -9.08 -1.29
CA LYS A 10 6.68 -9.85 -1.09
C LYS A 10 7.27 -9.62 0.30
N ASN A 11 8.07 -10.58 0.76
CA ASN A 11 8.83 -10.49 2.02
C ASN A 11 10.33 -10.31 1.75
N ASP A 12 10.68 -9.63 0.65
CA ASP A 12 12.06 -9.23 0.38
C ASP A 12 12.42 -7.95 1.15
N HIS A 13 13.72 -7.61 1.17
CA HIS A 13 14.22 -6.47 1.93
C HIS A 13 13.56 -5.13 1.52
N PRO A 14 13.44 -4.78 0.21
CA PRO A 14 12.77 -3.55 -0.20
C PRO A 14 11.31 -3.47 0.24
N ALA A 15 10.53 -4.54 0.02
CA ALA A 15 9.11 -4.57 0.39
C ALA A 15 8.93 -4.50 1.92
N SER A 16 9.80 -5.15 2.68
CA SER A 16 9.76 -5.12 4.15
C SER A 16 10.11 -3.72 4.68
N HIS A 17 11.12 -3.08 4.12
CA HIS A 17 11.50 -1.71 4.50
C HIS A 17 10.38 -0.71 4.21
N LEU A 18 9.78 -0.77 3.01
CA LEU A 18 8.66 0.10 2.64
C LEU A 18 7.42 -0.17 3.49
N LYS A 19 7.10 -1.44 3.79
CA LYS A 19 6.01 -1.77 4.71
C LYS A 19 6.22 -1.15 6.09
N SER A 20 7.42 -1.24 6.65
CA SER A 20 7.74 -0.61 7.94
C SER A 20 7.53 0.90 7.90
N PHE A 21 8.01 1.57 6.85
CA PHE A 21 7.79 3.01 6.65
C PHE A 21 6.31 3.38 6.56
N LEU A 22 5.52 2.61 5.80
CA LEU A 22 4.08 2.84 5.65
C LEU A 22 3.27 2.60 6.94
N THR A 23 3.86 1.92 7.92
CA THR A 23 3.27 1.68 9.25
C THR A 23 3.77 2.64 10.32
N GLU A 24 4.59 3.64 9.96
CA GLU A 24 5.05 4.64 10.91
C GLU A 24 3.86 5.45 11.48
N PRO A 25 3.91 5.82 12.78
CA PRO A 25 2.86 6.63 13.39
C PRO A 25 2.62 7.93 12.60
N GLY A 26 1.36 8.21 12.31
CA GLY A 26 0.97 9.40 11.53
C GLY A 26 0.99 9.19 10.02
N LEU A 27 1.25 7.98 9.52
CA LEU A 27 1.02 7.61 8.13
C LEU A 27 -0.07 6.53 8.04
N TYR A 28 -0.94 6.67 7.04
CA TYR A 28 -2.00 5.71 6.73
C TYR A 28 -1.94 5.40 5.24
N CYS A 29 -1.77 4.11 4.91
CA CYS A 29 -1.72 3.63 3.54
C CYS A 29 -3.06 3.00 3.14
N ILE A 30 -3.65 3.46 2.03
CA ILE A 30 -4.98 3.05 1.54
C ILE A 30 -4.93 2.97 0.00
N PRO A 31 -5.63 2.05 -0.69
CA PRO A 31 -6.26 0.84 -0.16
C PRO A 31 -5.23 -0.18 0.34
N TYR A 32 -5.67 -1.13 1.15
CA TYR A 32 -4.84 -2.26 1.58
C TYR A 32 -5.01 -3.43 0.59
N GLY A 33 -3.94 -3.80 -0.12
CA GLY A 33 -3.93 -5.00 -0.97
C GLY A 33 -3.50 -4.72 -2.41
N ALA A 34 -3.59 -5.75 -3.25
CA ALA A 34 -3.11 -5.69 -4.63
C ALA A 34 -3.83 -4.61 -5.44
N THR A 35 -3.04 -3.91 -6.27
CA THR A 35 -3.50 -2.84 -7.17
C THR A 35 -3.26 -3.19 -8.63
N PHE A 36 -2.39 -4.17 -8.87
CA PHE A 36 -2.05 -4.66 -10.20
C PHE A 36 -2.29 -6.16 -10.27
N HIS A 37 -3.08 -6.58 -11.25
CA HIS A 37 -3.50 -7.97 -11.43
C HIS A 37 -3.05 -8.48 -12.79
N THR A 38 -2.39 -9.63 -12.79
CA THR A 38 -2.07 -10.40 -14.01
C THR A 38 -2.84 -11.71 -14.01
N LEU A 39 -2.72 -12.50 -15.08
CA LEU A 39 -3.36 -13.81 -15.16
C LEU A 39 -2.91 -14.80 -14.07
N THR A 40 -1.72 -14.61 -13.52
CA THR A 40 -1.09 -15.59 -12.62
C THR A 40 -0.70 -15.01 -11.27
N VAL A 41 -0.60 -13.68 -11.16
CA VAL A 41 -0.11 -13.04 -9.95
C VAL A 41 -0.80 -11.70 -9.70
N ASP A 42 -1.07 -11.46 -8.44
CA ASP A 42 -1.46 -10.16 -7.91
C ASP A 42 -0.20 -9.45 -7.37
N SER A 43 -0.17 -8.13 -7.49
CA SER A 43 0.90 -7.29 -6.95
C SER A 43 0.34 -6.02 -6.34
N TRP A 44 0.89 -5.64 -5.19
CA TRP A 44 0.59 -4.37 -4.56
C TRP A 44 1.71 -3.37 -4.83
N LEU A 45 1.48 -2.47 -5.78
CA LEU A 45 2.49 -1.53 -6.28
C LEU A 45 2.10 -0.06 -5.99
N ASP A 46 0.83 0.25 -6.16
CA ASP A 46 0.29 1.59 -5.99
C ASP A 46 -0.14 1.82 -4.54
N VAL A 47 0.21 2.98 -4.01
CA VAL A 47 -0.18 3.39 -2.65
C VAL A 47 -0.74 4.81 -2.62
N ILE A 48 -1.74 5.03 -1.78
CA ILE A 48 -2.16 6.37 -1.34
C ILE A 48 -1.80 6.49 0.13
N ILE A 49 -0.91 7.43 0.44
CA ILE A 49 -0.48 7.70 1.81
C ILE A 49 -1.14 9.01 2.25
N ILE A 50 -1.79 8.99 3.40
CA ILE A 50 -2.32 10.16 4.08
C ILE A 50 -1.68 10.27 5.47
N ASP A 51 -1.57 11.50 5.96
CA ASP A 51 -0.95 11.89 7.23
C ASP A 51 -1.94 11.91 8.41
N SER A 52 -3.24 11.78 8.14
CA SER A 52 -4.28 11.70 9.18
C SER A 52 -5.46 10.85 8.69
N GLY A 53 -5.95 9.97 9.58
CA GLY A 53 -7.13 9.16 9.34
C GLY A 53 -8.40 9.99 9.14
N ASP A 54 -8.47 11.21 9.68
CA ASP A 54 -9.63 12.10 9.53
C ASP A 54 -9.80 12.60 8.08
N LYS A 55 -8.74 12.50 7.26
CA LYS A 55 -8.79 12.83 5.84
C LYS A 55 -9.47 11.74 5.01
N LEU A 56 -9.73 10.56 5.59
CA LEU A 56 -10.43 9.47 4.92
C LEU A 56 -11.95 9.65 5.04
N VAL A 57 -12.57 10.07 3.94
CA VAL A 57 -14.04 10.28 3.87
C VAL A 57 -14.81 8.96 3.74
N GLY A 58 -14.15 7.89 3.30
CA GLY A 58 -14.72 6.54 3.24
C GLY A 58 -13.80 5.56 2.51
N TYR A 59 -13.86 4.29 2.91
CA TYR A 59 -13.18 3.18 2.24
C TYR A 59 -14.14 2.01 2.11
N PHE A 60 -14.45 1.61 0.87
CA PHE A 60 -15.26 0.43 0.61
C PHE A 60 -14.32 -0.72 0.27
N ARG A 61 -14.36 -1.76 1.10
CA ARG A 61 -13.69 -3.03 0.85
C ARG A 61 -14.71 -3.93 0.15
N GLY A 62 -14.62 -4.01 -1.17
CA GLY A 62 -15.40 -4.94 -2.00
C GLY A 62 -15.03 -6.38 -1.73
#